data_AF-A0A9D1UMF7-F1
#
_entry.id   AF-A0A9D1UMF7-F1
#
_cell.length_a   1.000
_cell.length_b   1.000
_cell.length_c   1.000
_cell.angle_alpha   90.00
_cell.angle_beta   90.00
_cell.angle_gamma   90.00
#
_symmetry.space_group_name_H-M   'P 1'
#
loop_
_entity.id
_entity.type
_entity.pdbx_description
1 polymer ?
#
loop_
_entity_poly.entity_id
_entity_poly.type
_entity_poly.pdbx_seq_one_letter_code
_entity_poly.pdbx_strand_id
1 'polypeptide(L)'
;MSTQEAPLHSPDYSVTYVRALGRFFTRWSRFKGRASQREFWIPALTIAFITFLLNWLQSWMTNHSDIATEWVDVLERAMGIAGLALFIPAFSLAWRRLHDSGMAGGWAFLSFIPVGRIVLFFMLLRRTRPGPIKLEREDPEFLNPAGGPSASGVQTYLILVQVVLLIFTVISFIAGMNNNYLLQVDGSPSQHHAEGAWNYMSWAAVLGGCFLVFFIISLIVRGVTATRGYADQRA
;
A
#
# COMPACT_ATOMS: atom_id res chain seq x y z
N MET A 1 -10.14 -7.96 -34.89
CA MET A 1 -9.81 -6.60 -34.42
C MET A 1 -8.50 -6.69 -33.63
N SER A 2 -7.37 -6.38 -34.26
CA SER A 2 -6.06 -6.43 -33.59
C SER A 2 -6.01 -5.31 -32.56
N THR A 3 -5.96 -5.66 -31.27
CA THR A 3 -5.74 -4.71 -30.18
C THR A 3 -4.35 -4.10 -30.39
N GLN A 4 -4.27 -2.88 -30.91
CA GLN A 4 -3.03 -2.14 -31.05
C GLN A 4 -2.41 -2.00 -29.65
N GLU A 5 -1.21 -2.55 -29.47
CA GLU A 5 -0.56 -2.60 -28.15
C GLU A 5 -0.16 -1.18 -27.73
N ALA A 6 -0.74 -0.70 -26.63
CA ALA A 6 -0.34 0.57 -26.05
C ALA A 6 1.08 0.43 -25.46
N PRO A 7 2.00 1.38 -25.67
CA PRO A 7 3.38 1.26 -25.22
C PRO A 7 3.50 1.10 -23.70
N LEU A 8 4.59 0.47 -23.22
CA LEU A 8 4.79 0.06 -21.82
C LEU A 8 4.81 1.20 -20.77
N HIS A 9 4.70 2.46 -21.16
CA HIS A 9 4.56 3.59 -20.23
C HIS A 9 3.12 4.13 -20.13
N SER A 10 2.25 3.72 -21.06
CA SER A 10 0.86 4.17 -21.16
C SER A 10 -0.12 3.14 -20.56
N PRO A 11 -1.29 3.58 -20.06
CA PRO A 11 -2.34 2.68 -19.59
C PRO A 11 -3.01 1.98 -20.78
N ASP A 12 -3.11 0.65 -20.75
CA ASP A 12 -3.87 -0.10 -21.76
C ASP A 12 -5.30 -0.36 -21.24
N TYR A 13 -6.28 0.26 -21.89
CA TYR A 13 -7.70 0.11 -21.55
C TYR A 13 -8.33 -1.16 -22.16
N SER A 14 -7.64 -1.82 -23.10
CA SER A 14 -8.10 -3.00 -23.84
C SER A 14 -7.39 -4.30 -23.44
N VAL A 15 -6.62 -4.27 -22.35
CA VAL A 15 -5.74 -5.37 -21.92
C VAL A 15 -6.51 -6.69 -21.71
N THR A 16 -5.95 -7.77 -22.25
CA THR A 16 -6.42 -9.16 -22.05
C THR A 16 -5.88 -9.74 -20.74
N TYR A 17 -6.54 -10.75 -20.17
CA TYR A 17 -6.19 -11.38 -18.89
C TYR A 17 -4.69 -11.74 -18.73
N VAL A 18 -4.14 -12.54 -19.65
CA VAL A 18 -2.74 -12.97 -19.62
C VAL A 18 -1.77 -11.78 -19.71
N ARG A 19 -2.13 -10.77 -20.52
CA ARG A 19 -1.31 -9.57 -20.73
C ARG A 19 -1.29 -8.67 -19.50
N ALA A 20 -2.41 -8.58 -18.78
CA ALA A 20 -2.49 -7.81 -17.54
C ALA A 20 -1.58 -8.42 -16.45
N LEU A 21 -1.56 -9.75 -16.33
CA LEU A 21 -0.65 -10.46 -15.42
C LEU A 21 0.83 -10.28 -15.84
N GLY A 22 1.15 -10.39 -17.13
CA GLY A 22 2.49 -10.10 -17.62
C GLY A 22 2.96 -8.69 -17.24
N ARG A 23 2.12 -7.68 -17.50
CA ARG A 23 2.41 -6.28 -17.15
C ARG A 23 2.55 -6.04 -15.65
N PHE A 24 1.81 -6.78 -14.83
CA PHE A 24 1.91 -6.72 -13.37
C PHE A 24 3.32 -7.09 -12.90
N PHE A 25 3.85 -8.22 -13.38
CA PHE A 25 5.20 -8.67 -13.03
C PHE A 25 6.32 -7.89 -13.72
N THR A 26 6.07 -7.23 -14.85
CA THR A 26 7.09 -6.40 -15.51
C THR A 26 7.19 -4.98 -14.93
N ARG A 27 6.06 -4.37 -14.55
CA ARG A 27 6.02 -2.96 -14.07
C ARG A 27 6.04 -2.84 -12.54
N TRP A 28 6.37 -3.90 -11.83
CA TRP A 28 6.33 -3.93 -10.36
C TRP A 28 7.19 -2.84 -9.70
N SER A 29 8.36 -2.53 -10.25
CA SER A 29 9.31 -1.56 -9.67
C SER A 29 9.09 -0.10 -10.11
N ARG A 30 8.12 0.18 -11.00
CA ARG A 30 7.89 1.53 -11.54
C ARG A 30 6.70 2.21 -10.83
N PHE A 31 7.00 3.16 -9.96
CA PHE A 31 5.99 4.00 -9.27
C PHE A 31 5.46 5.17 -10.11
N LYS A 32 6.10 5.47 -11.25
CA LYS A 32 5.70 6.52 -12.19
C LYS A 32 4.76 5.95 -13.27
N GLY A 33 3.77 6.74 -13.68
CA GLY A 33 2.84 6.42 -14.76
C GLY A 33 1.40 6.16 -14.30
N ARG A 34 0.52 5.87 -15.26
CA ARG A 34 -0.90 5.55 -15.06
C ARG A 34 -1.16 4.06 -15.29
N ALA A 35 -2.13 3.50 -14.57
CA ALA A 35 -2.62 2.14 -14.75
C ALA A 35 -4.13 2.17 -14.97
N SER A 36 -4.61 1.49 -16.01
CA SER A 36 -6.04 1.46 -16.32
C SER A 36 -6.82 0.64 -15.27
N GLN A 37 -8.14 0.84 -15.21
CA GLN A 37 -8.99 0.04 -14.33
C GLN A 37 -8.86 -1.47 -14.60
N ARG A 38 -8.80 -1.90 -15.87
CA ARG A 38 -8.68 -3.31 -16.22
C ARG A 38 -7.30 -3.87 -15.86
N GLU A 39 -6.24 -3.10 -16.06
CA GLU A 39 -4.88 -3.46 -15.63
C GLU A 39 -4.74 -3.59 -14.11
N PHE A 40 -5.56 -2.85 -13.34
CA PHE A 40 -5.60 -2.96 -11.89
C PHE A 40 -6.44 -4.17 -11.42
N TRP A 41 -7.68 -4.27 -11.90
CA TRP A 41 -8.65 -5.24 -11.37
C TRP A 41 -8.35 -6.68 -11.75
N ILE A 42 -7.78 -6.94 -12.94
CA ILE A 42 -7.45 -8.31 -13.34
C ILE A 42 -6.46 -8.96 -12.35
N PRO A 43 -5.24 -8.44 -12.14
CA PRO A 43 -4.31 -9.02 -11.17
C PRO A 43 -4.84 -8.95 -9.73
N ALA A 44 -5.54 -7.87 -9.35
CA ALA A 44 -6.10 -7.75 -8.00
C ALA A 44 -7.14 -8.84 -7.70
N LEU A 45 -8.06 -9.11 -8.63
CA LEU A 45 -9.07 -10.16 -8.49
C LEU A 45 -8.45 -11.55 -8.56
N THR A 46 -7.45 -11.77 -9.44
CA THR A 46 -6.73 -13.06 -9.50
C THR A 46 -6.05 -13.36 -8.17
N ILE A 47 -5.33 -12.39 -7.59
CA ILE A 47 -4.68 -12.56 -6.29
C ILE A 47 -5.72 -12.81 -5.20
N ALA A 48 -6.79 -12.00 -5.14
CA ALA A 48 -7.86 -12.17 -4.15
C ALA A 48 -8.52 -13.56 -4.25
N PHE A 49 -8.78 -14.05 -5.46
CA PHE A 49 -9.39 -15.36 -5.69
C PHE A 49 -8.47 -16.50 -5.28
N ILE A 50 -7.18 -16.45 -5.66
CA ILE A 50 -6.19 -17.46 -5.25
C ILE A 50 -6.05 -17.48 -3.72
N THR A 51 -5.91 -16.31 -3.09
CA THR A 51 -5.81 -16.24 -1.63
C THR A 51 -7.07 -16.77 -0.96
N PHE A 52 -8.27 -16.45 -1.47
CA PHE A 52 -9.52 -16.99 -0.96
C PHE A 52 -9.56 -18.53 -1.07
N LEU A 53 -9.20 -19.10 -2.22
CA LEU A 53 -9.21 -20.54 -2.45
C LEU A 53 -8.21 -21.26 -1.54
N LEU A 54 -7.02 -20.71 -1.35
CA LEU A 54 -5.99 -21.28 -0.46
C LEU A 54 -6.44 -21.26 1.01
N ASN A 55 -7.00 -20.15 1.49
CA ASN A 55 -7.53 -20.07 2.86
C ASN A 55 -8.72 -21.01 3.08
N TRP A 56 -9.61 -21.10 2.08
CA TRP A 56 -10.73 -22.03 2.12
C TRP A 56 -10.25 -23.48 2.18
N LEU A 57 -9.29 -23.85 1.33
CA LEU A 57 -8.70 -25.19 1.30
C LEU A 57 -7.99 -25.52 2.62
N GLN A 58 -7.20 -24.58 3.16
CA GLN A 58 -6.54 -24.74 4.45
C GLN A 58 -7.55 -25.01 5.56
N SER A 59 -8.59 -24.17 5.66
CA SER A 59 -9.66 -24.35 6.64
C SER A 59 -10.40 -25.67 6.46
N TRP A 60 -10.68 -26.07 5.23
CA TRP A 60 -11.34 -27.34 4.94
C TRP A 60 -10.48 -28.53 5.40
N MET A 61 -9.17 -28.52 5.11
CA MET A 61 -8.22 -29.56 5.54
C MET A 61 -8.13 -29.64 7.06
N THR A 62 -8.00 -28.51 7.76
CA THR A 62 -7.94 -28.48 9.23
C THR A 62 -9.19 -29.05 9.90
N ASN A 63 -10.37 -28.89 9.28
CA ASN A 63 -11.64 -29.32 9.87
C ASN A 63 -12.08 -30.75 9.49
N HIS A 64 -11.56 -31.33 8.40
CA HIS A 64 -12.04 -32.61 7.86
C HIS A 64 -10.99 -33.70 7.79
N SER A 65 -9.76 -33.43 8.22
CA SER A 65 -8.68 -34.40 8.11
C SER A 65 -7.76 -34.35 9.32
N ASP A 66 -7.36 -35.53 9.82
CA ASP A 66 -6.28 -35.67 10.81
C ASP A 66 -4.89 -35.43 10.15
N ILE A 67 -4.85 -34.64 9.07
CA ILE A 67 -3.62 -34.22 8.43
C ILE A 67 -2.84 -33.41 9.45
N ALA A 68 -1.61 -33.86 9.73
CA ALA A 68 -0.73 -33.29 10.72
C ALA A 68 -0.73 -31.76 10.63
N THR A 69 -0.97 -31.11 11.77
CA THR A 69 -0.87 -29.66 11.99
C THR A 69 0.39 -29.05 11.36
N GLU A 70 1.46 -29.84 11.24
CA GLU A 70 2.71 -29.46 10.57
C GLU A 70 2.53 -29.02 9.10
N TRP A 71 1.69 -29.69 8.29
CA TRP A 71 1.48 -29.30 6.89
C TRP A 71 0.71 -27.99 6.77
N VAL A 72 -0.19 -27.72 7.72
CA VAL A 72 -0.95 -26.47 7.80
C VAL A 72 -0.02 -25.30 8.14
N ASP A 73 0.90 -25.50 9.09
CA ASP A 73 1.89 -24.50 9.49
C ASP A 73 2.87 -24.16 8.35
N VAL A 74 3.34 -25.17 7.60
CA VAL A 74 4.21 -24.96 6.43
C VAL A 74 3.50 -24.16 5.34
N LEU A 75 2.23 -24.48 5.08
CA LEU A 75 1.41 -23.78 4.09
C LEU A 75 1.18 -22.31 4.50
N GLU A 76 0.88 -22.05 5.77
CA GLU A 76 0.70 -20.70 6.30
C GLU A 76 1.97 -19.85 6.14
N ARG A 77 3.13 -20.40 6.51
CA ARG A 77 4.43 -19.73 6.33
C ARG A 77 4.72 -19.43 4.86
N ALA A 78 4.47 -20.40 3.98
CA ALA A 78 4.66 -20.22 2.54
C ALA A 78 3.74 -19.12 1.97
N MET A 79 2.48 -19.08 2.42
CA MET A 79 1.53 -18.02 2.06
C MET A 79 1.97 -16.65 2.57
N GLY A 80 2.54 -16.57 3.78
CA GLY A 80 3.13 -15.34 4.31
C GLY A 80 4.27 -14.80 3.44
N ILE A 81 5.20 -15.67 3.03
CA ILE A 81 6.32 -15.30 2.16
C ILE A 81 5.82 -14.86 0.77
N ALA A 82 4.89 -15.62 0.18
CA ALA A 82 4.28 -15.26 -1.10
C ALA A 82 3.52 -13.92 -1.02
N GLY A 83 2.84 -13.66 0.10
CA GLY A 83 2.17 -12.39 0.38
C GLY A 83 3.14 -11.21 0.40
N LEU A 84 4.31 -11.37 1.04
CA LEU A 84 5.36 -10.35 1.05
C LEU A 84 5.96 -10.11 -0.34
N ALA A 85 6.20 -11.17 -1.11
CA ALA A 85 6.70 -11.05 -2.49
C ALA A 85 5.70 -10.32 -3.42
N LEU A 86 4.41 -10.57 -3.23
CA LEU A 86 3.34 -9.92 -4.01
C LEU A 86 2.94 -8.54 -3.46
N PHE A 87 3.37 -8.19 -2.25
CA PHE A 87 3.04 -6.92 -1.62
C PHE A 87 3.57 -5.72 -2.41
N ILE A 88 4.86 -5.75 -2.76
CA ILE A 88 5.51 -4.67 -3.52
C ILE A 88 4.83 -4.42 -4.89
N PRO A 89 4.61 -5.44 -5.75
CA PRO A 89 3.94 -5.22 -7.03
C PRO A 89 2.49 -4.76 -6.87
N ALA A 90 1.74 -5.28 -5.89
CA ALA A 90 0.38 -4.85 -5.60
C ALA A 90 0.32 -3.38 -5.14
N PHE A 91 1.25 -2.98 -4.27
CA PHE A 91 1.36 -1.61 -3.77
C PHE A 91 1.73 -0.63 -4.90
N SER A 92 2.70 -0.99 -5.75
CA SER A 92 3.09 -0.22 -6.94
C SER A 92 1.92 -0.03 -7.91
N LEU A 93 1.08 -1.05 -8.10
CA LEU A 93 -0.10 -0.96 -8.96
C LEU A 93 -1.18 -0.07 -8.36
N ALA A 94 -1.45 -0.19 -7.06
CA ALA A 94 -2.39 0.68 -6.35
C ALA A 94 -1.96 2.16 -6.42
N TRP A 95 -0.67 2.43 -6.23
CA TRP A 95 -0.07 3.76 -6.33
C TRP A 95 -0.33 4.40 -7.71
N ARG A 96 -0.07 3.65 -8.79
CA ARG A 96 -0.33 4.10 -10.17
C ARG A 96 -1.81 4.29 -10.47
N ARG A 97 -2.69 3.46 -9.90
CA ARG A 97 -4.13 3.56 -10.09
C ARG A 97 -4.74 4.76 -9.36
N LEU A 98 -4.21 5.11 -8.19
CA LEU A 98 -4.56 6.33 -7.47
C LEU A 98 -4.17 7.58 -8.28
N HIS A 99 -2.97 7.59 -8.87
CA HIS A 99 -2.54 8.64 -9.80
C HIS A 99 -3.45 8.75 -11.03
N ASP A 100 -3.88 7.62 -11.59
CA ASP A 100 -4.81 7.57 -12.72
C ASP A 100 -6.21 8.15 -12.37
N SER A 101 -6.61 8.03 -11.11
CA SER A 101 -7.86 8.61 -10.60
C SER A 101 -7.73 10.09 -10.21
N GLY A 102 -6.56 10.71 -10.42
CA GLY A 102 -6.26 12.10 -10.07
C GLY A 102 -6.09 12.33 -8.56
N MET A 103 -5.70 11.29 -7.81
CA MET A 103 -5.39 11.35 -6.39
C MET A 103 -3.89 11.15 -6.16
N ALA A 104 -3.36 11.67 -5.06
CA ALA A 104 -1.96 11.47 -4.68
C ALA A 104 -1.68 9.98 -4.41
N GLY A 105 -0.57 9.44 -4.89
CA GLY A 105 -0.20 8.04 -4.68
C GLY A 105 -0.04 7.68 -3.21
N GLY A 106 0.22 8.67 -2.36
CA GLY A 106 0.27 8.52 -0.90
C GLY A 106 -1.00 7.89 -0.30
N TRP A 107 -2.18 8.03 -0.93
CA TRP A 107 -3.37 7.32 -0.46
C TRP A 107 -3.20 5.79 -0.42
N ALA A 108 -2.22 5.23 -1.15
CA ALA A 108 -1.86 3.81 -1.07
C ALA A 108 -1.41 3.35 0.33
N PHE A 109 -0.89 4.25 1.16
CA PHE A 109 -0.52 3.97 2.54
C PHE A 109 -1.72 3.61 3.43
N LEU A 110 -2.95 3.93 3.03
CA LEU A 110 -4.15 3.45 3.73
C LEU A 110 -4.26 1.91 3.70
N SER A 111 -3.52 1.23 2.83
CA SER A 111 -3.51 -0.24 2.76
C SER A 111 -2.97 -0.90 4.04
N PHE A 112 -2.15 -0.21 4.83
CA PHE A 112 -1.62 -0.70 6.11
C PHE A 112 -2.65 -0.67 7.25
N ILE A 113 -3.79 -0.01 7.05
CA ILE A 113 -4.82 0.17 8.08
C ILE A 113 -6.06 -0.65 7.68
N PRO A 114 -6.63 -1.50 8.55
CA PRO A 114 -7.79 -2.33 8.21
C PRO A 114 -8.97 -1.51 7.67
N VAL A 115 -9.31 -0.41 8.35
CA VAL A 115 -10.36 0.54 7.91
C VAL A 115 -9.93 1.33 6.67
N GLY A 116 -8.64 1.65 6.57
CA GLY A 116 -8.07 2.34 5.41
C GLY A 116 -8.18 1.52 4.13
N ARG A 117 -8.10 0.18 4.19
CA ARG A 117 -8.29 -0.71 3.05
C ARG A 117 -9.67 -0.59 2.42
N ILE A 118 -10.71 -0.37 3.23
CA ILE A 118 -12.08 -0.16 2.75
C ILE A 118 -12.18 1.18 1.99
N VAL A 119 -11.64 2.25 2.56
CA VAL A 119 -11.60 3.57 1.91
C VAL A 119 -10.79 3.50 0.60
N LEU A 120 -9.64 2.83 0.65
CA LEU A 120 -8.78 2.58 -0.51
C LEU A 120 -9.53 1.80 -1.61
N PHE A 121 -10.32 0.79 -1.24
CA PHE A 121 -11.14 0.02 -2.18
C PHE A 121 -12.11 0.92 -2.95
N PHE A 122 -12.86 1.78 -2.26
CA PHE A 122 -13.75 2.76 -2.90
C PHE A 122 -12.97 3.76 -3.76
N MET A 123 -11.77 4.18 -3.33
CA MET A 123 -10.90 5.05 -4.11
C MET A 123 -10.42 4.40 -5.41
N LEU A 124 -10.05 3.12 -5.37
CA LEU A 124 -9.59 2.34 -6.53
C LEU A 124 -10.72 2.02 -7.52
N LEU A 125 -11.98 2.03 -7.06
CA LEU A 125 -13.17 1.89 -7.89
C LEU A 125 -13.52 3.16 -8.70
N ARG A 126 -13.00 4.35 -8.33
CA ARG A 126 -13.37 5.61 -8.99
C ARG A 126 -13.04 5.59 -10.48
N ARG A 127 -13.87 6.19 -11.34
CA ARG A 127 -13.56 6.30 -12.78
C ARG A 127 -12.27 7.06 -13.02
N THR A 128 -11.49 6.61 -14.00
CA THR A 128 -10.32 7.36 -14.51
C THR A 128 -10.76 8.76 -14.89
N ARG A 129 -10.02 9.78 -14.45
CA ARG A 129 -10.30 11.16 -14.88
C ARG A 129 -9.82 11.32 -16.32
N PRO A 130 -10.69 11.65 -17.30
CA PRO A 130 -10.27 11.99 -18.65
C PRO A 130 -9.66 13.40 -18.61
N GLY A 131 -8.43 13.49 -18.12
CA GLY A 131 -7.61 14.68 -18.20
C GLY A 131 -6.39 14.36 -19.06
N PRO A 132 -5.94 15.30 -19.92
CA PRO A 132 -4.68 15.14 -20.63
C PRO A 132 -3.60 14.69 -19.63
N ILE A 133 -2.76 13.75 -20.05
CA ILE A 133 -1.51 13.52 -19.36
C ILE A 133 -0.85 14.89 -19.38
N LYS A 134 -0.66 15.54 -18.22
CA LYS A 134 0.41 16.54 -18.12
C LYS A 134 1.68 15.75 -18.38
N LEU A 135 1.99 15.56 -19.66
CA LEU A 135 3.35 15.33 -20.08
C LEU A 135 4.06 16.54 -19.53
N GLU A 136 5.22 16.28 -18.94
CA GLU A 136 6.16 17.12 -18.20
C GLU A 136 6.52 18.50 -18.80
N ARG A 137 5.82 18.94 -19.85
CA ARG A 137 6.04 20.17 -20.60
C ARG A 137 5.41 21.41 -19.96
N GLU A 138 4.57 21.27 -18.93
CA GLU A 138 3.98 22.42 -18.21
C GLU A 138 3.92 22.18 -16.70
N ASP A 139 5.04 21.72 -16.17
CA ASP A 139 5.25 21.57 -14.75
C ASP A 139 6.17 22.74 -14.37
N PRO A 140 5.64 23.84 -13.81
CA PRO A 140 6.49 24.93 -13.33
C PRO A 140 7.49 24.47 -12.25
N GLU A 141 7.27 23.29 -11.66
CA GLU A 141 8.16 22.60 -10.71
C GLU A 141 9.47 22.09 -11.35
N PHE A 142 9.47 21.72 -12.63
CA PHE A 142 10.70 21.33 -13.34
C PHE A 142 11.45 22.52 -13.92
N LEU A 143 10.73 23.58 -14.31
CA LEU A 143 11.32 24.82 -14.85
C LEU A 143 11.84 25.76 -13.77
N ASN A 144 11.33 25.63 -12.54
CA ASN A 144 11.85 26.28 -11.36
C ASN A 144 12.04 25.21 -10.26
N PRO A 145 13.23 24.60 -10.13
CA PRO A 145 13.49 23.62 -9.07
C PRO A 145 13.41 24.24 -7.66
N ALA A 146 13.36 25.58 -7.54
CA ALA A 146 13.08 26.30 -6.30
C ALA A 146 11.58 26.65 -6.12
N GLY A 147 10.73 26.26 -7.07
CA GLY A 147 9.31 26.64 -7.17
C GLY A 147 8.34 25.48 -7.44
N GLY A 148 8.71 24.23 -7.13
CA GLY A 148 7.71 23.20 -6.86
C GLY A 148 6.74 23.68 -5.78
N PRO A 149 5.58 23.03 -5.53
CA PRO A 149 4.81 23.30 -4.33
C PRO A 149 5.74 22.95 -3.18
N SER A 150 6.50 23.96 -2.70
CA SER A 150 7.29 23.85 -1.50
C SER A 150 6.27 23.34 -0.52
N ALA A 151 6.46 22.09 -0.11
CA ALA A 151 5.71 21.54 0.96
C ALA A 151 5.83 22.61 2.03
N SER A 152 4.73 23.34 2.29
CA SER A 152 4.73 24.44 3.25
C SER A 152 5.55 23.99 4.46
N GLY A 153 6.31 24.84 5.14
CA GLY A 153 7.17 24.37 6.25
C GLY A 153 6.46 23.35 7.16
N VAL A 154 5.15 23.54 7.34
CA VAL A 154 4.17 22.60 7.91
C VAL A 154 4.13 21.22 7.22
N GLN A 155 3.91 21.10 5.91
CA GLN A 155 3.89 19.83 5.20
C GLN A 155 5.25 19.08 5.22
N THR A 156 6.38 19.79 5.13
CA THR A 156 7.70 19.17 5.28
C THR A 156 7.88 18.64 6.71
N TYR A 157 7.48 19.42 7.70
CA TYR A 157 7.46 19.00 9.10
C TYR A 157 6.55 17.78 9.33
N LEU A 158 5.35 17.75 8.73
CA LEU A 158 4.44 16.61 8.83
C LEU A 158 5.03 15.34 8.23
N ILE A 159 5.75 15.43 7.11
CA ILE A 159 6.44 14.29 6.50
C ILE A 159 7.56 13.79 7.40
N LEU A 160 8.38 14.68 7.97
CA LEU A 160 9.44 14.30 8.91
C LEU A 160 8.86 13.62 10.16
N VAL A 161 7.80 14.19 10.75
CA VAL A 161 7.10 13.60 11.89
C VAL A 161 6.55 12.21 11.55
N GLN A 162 5.97 12.03 10.35
CA GLN A 162 5.50 10.71 9.90
C GLN A 162 6.63 9.70 9.74
N VAL A 163 7.75 10.09 9.15
CA VAL A 163 8.92 9.20 8.99
C VAL A 163 9.45 8.78 10.36
N VAL A 164 9.55 9.72 11.31
CA VAL A 164 9.98 9.44 12.68
C VAL A 164 9.00 8.50 13.38
N LEU A 165 7.68 8.79 13.33
CA LEU A 165 6.66 7.95 13.93
C LEU A 165 6.64 6.54 13.33
N LEU A 166 6.85 6.41 12.02
CA LEU A 166 6.95 5.11 11.34
C LEU A 166 8.15 4.32 11.86
N ILE A 167 9.33 4.95 11.96
CA ILE A 167 10.54 4.31 12.48
C ILE A 167 10.32 3.83 13.92
N PHE A 168 9.79 4.67 14.80
CA PHE A 168 9.51 4.29 16.19
C PHE A 168 8.47 3.17 16.30
N THR A 169 7.45 3.17 15.43
CA THR A 169 6.45 2.10 15.37
C THR A 169 7.09 0.78 14.97
N VAL A 170 7.96 0.79 13.95
CA VAL A 170 8.65 -0.41 13.47
C VAL A 170 9.63 -0.93 14.52
N ILE A 171 10.41 -0.07 15.17
CA ILE A 171 11.33 -0.46 16.25
C ILE A 171 10.55 -1.09 17.40
N SER A 172 9.46 -0.47 17.83
CA SER A 172 8.61 -1.00 18.91
C SER A 172 7.99 -2.33 18.52
N PHE A 173 7.52 -2.50 17.28
CA PHE A 173 6.98 -3.77 16.83
C PHE A 173 8.03 -4.89 16.79
N ILE A 174 9.23 -4.61 16.28
CA ILE A 174 10.35 -5.58 16.27
C ILE A 174 10.76 -5.97 17.69
N ALA A 175 10.87 -5.00 18.61
CA ALA A 175 11.18 -5.27 20.01
C ALA A 175 10.08 -6.12 20.68
N GLY A 176 8.81 -5.85 20.37
CA GLY A 176 7.68 -6.66 20.83
C GLY A 176 7.72 -8.10 20.31
N MET A 177 8.00 -8.29 19.02
CA MET A 177 8.17 -9.63 18.43
C MET A 177 9.35 -10.38 19.02
N ASN A 178 10.49 -9.71 19.26
CA ASN A 178 11.66 -10.33 19.85
C ASN A 178 11.37 -10.83 21.28
N ASN A 179 10.70 -10.02 22.11
CA ASN A 179 10.29 -10.44 23.45
C ASN A 179 9.28 -11.59 23.41
N ASN A 180 8.33 -11.57 22.48
CA ASN A 180 7.39 -12.70 22.30
C ASN A 180 8.08 -13.98 21.85
N TYR A 181 9.09 -13.88 20.98
CA TYR A 181 9.88 -15.03 20.56
C TYR A 181 10.64 -15.64 21.75
N LEU A 182 11.26 -14.80 22.59
CA LEU A 182 11.94 -15.27 23.80
C LEU A 182 10.99 -15.98 24.78
N LEU A 183 9.74 -15.52 24.91
CA LEU A 183 8.73 -16.19 25.75
C LEU A 183 8.38 -17.61 25.27
N GLN A 184 8.45 -17.86 23.96
CA GLN A 184 8.21 -19.19 23.39
C GLN A 184 9.41 -20.13 23.54
N VAL A 185 10.62 -19.57 23.61
CA VAL A 185 11.87 -20.34 23.69
C VAL A 185 12.25 -20.70 25.13
N ASP A 186 12.01 -19.82 26.10
CA ASP A 186 12.61 -19.94 27.43
C ASP A 186 11.93 -20.98 28.36
N GLY A 187 10.78 -21.56 27.98
CA GLY A 187 10.11 -22.63 28.73
C GLY A 187 9.53 -22.25 30.11
N SER A 188 10.10 -21.23 30.78
CA SER A 188 9.55 -20.53 31.94
C SER A 188 9.43 -19.04 31.60
N PRO A 189 8.23 -18.49 31.40
CA PRO A 189 8.07 -17.11 30.96
C PRO A 189 8.57 -16.15 32.05
N SER A 190 9.70 -15.49 31.80
CA SER A 190 10.13 -14.41 32.68
C SER A 190 9.10 -13.28 32.59
N GLN A 191 8.57 -12.84 33.73
CA GLN A 191 7.58 -11.76 33.81
C GLN A 191 8.07 -10.50 33.07
N HIS A 192 9.39 -10.26 33.11
CA HIS A 192 10.04 -9.17 32.40
C HIS A 192 9.91 -9.26 30.86
N HIS A 193 10.02 -10.45 30.25
CA HIS A 193 9.84 -10.60 28.79
C HIS A 193 8.37 -10.44 28.39
N ALA A 194 7.45 -10.93 29.23
CA ALA A 194 6.00 -10.79 29.01
C ALA A 194 5.58 -9.32 29.06
N GLU A 195 5.91 -8.61 30.14
CA GLU A 195 5.64 -7.18 30.28
C GLU A 195 6.33 -6.37 29.17
N GLY A 196 7.56 -6.73 28.81
CA GLY A 196 8.27 -6.12 27.69
C GLY A 196 7.52 -6.26 26.36
N ALA A 197 7.05 -7.46 26.02
CA ALA A 197 6.30 -7.69 24.78
C ALA A 197 5.01 -6.85 24.74
N TRP A 198 4.21 -6.89 25.81
CA TRP A 198 2.98 -6.12 25.92
C TRP A 198 3.21 -4.61 25.81
N ASN A 199 4.25 -4.11 26.49
CA ASN A 199 4.59 -2.69 26.46
C ASN A 199 4.97 -2.26 25.04
N TYR A 200 5.90 -2.95 24.38
CA TYR A 200 6.32 -2.60 23.03
C TYR A 200 5.20 -2.72 21.98
N MET A 201 4.31 -3.71 22.12
CA MET A 201 3.15 -3.88 21.24
C MET A 201 2.09 -2.79 21.45
N SER A 202 1.85 -2.38 22.70
CA SER A 202 0.96 -1.26 23.03
C SER A 202 1.50 0.06 22.46
N TRP A 203 2.78 0.35 22.68
CA TRP A 203 3.43 1.53 22.11
C TRP A 203 3.43 1.53 20.58
N ALA A 204 3.65 0.38 19.93
CA ALA A 204 3.53 0.27 18.48
C ALA A 204 2.10 0.61 17.99
N ALA A 205 1.06 0.17 18.71
CA ALA A 205 -0.32 0.50 18.38
C ALA A 205 -0.61 2.00 18.53
N VAL A 206 -0.16 2.62 19.62
CA VAL A 206 -0.34 4.07 19.89
C VAL A 206 0.40 4.90 18.85
N LEU A 207 1.67 4.59 18.58
CA LEU A 207 2.50 5.32 17.62
C LEU A 207 2.00 5.15 16.19
N GLY A 208 1.53 3.95 15.83
CA GLY A 208 0.86 3.69 14.55
C GLY A 208 -0.46 4.48 14.39
N GLY A 209 -1.23 4.62 15.46
CA GLY A 209 -2.42 5.48 15.50
C GLY A 209 -2.08 6.97 15.31
N CYS A 210 -1.04 7.45 15.99
CA CYS A 210 -0.53 8.82 15.80
C CYS A 210 -0.05 9.05 14.37
N PHE A 211 0.71 8.11 13.80
CA PHE A 211 1.15 8.17 12.40
C PHE A 211 -0.03 8.36 11.46
N LEU A 212 -1.11 7.62 11.66
CA LEU A 212 -2.34 7.70 10.87
C LEU A 212 -3.00 9.07 10.97
N VAL A 213 -3.11 9.64 12.17
CA VAL A 213 -3.70 10.97 12.37
C VAL A 213 -2.88 12.03 11.64
N PHE A 214 -1.57 12.04 11.83
CA PHE A 214 -0.68 12.98 11.12
C PHE A 214 -0.68 12.74 9.61
N PHE A 215 -0.86 11.49 9.17
CA PHE A 215 -1.00 11.13 7.77
C PHE A 215 -2.26 11.71 7.14
N ILE A 216 -3.42 11.56 7.80
CA ILE A 216 -4.68 12.16 7.35
C ILE A 216 -4.57 13.69 7.32
N ILE A 217 -3.99 14.30 8.36
CA ILE A 217 -3.78 15.77 8.41
C ILE A 217 -2.91 16.23 7.23
N SER A 218 -1.80 15.54 6.94
CA SER A 218 -0.93 15.87 5.80
C SER A 218 -1.65 15.76 4.46
N LEU A 219 -2.55 14.78 4.31
CA LEU A 219 -3.38 14.64 3.12
C LEU A 219 -4.41 15.77 2.99
N ILE A 220 -5.03 16.20 4.09
CA ILE A 220 -5.97 17.34 4.10
C ILE A 220 -5.23 18.62 3.72
N VAL A 221 -4.06 18.88 4.33
CA VAL A 221 -3.23 20.05 4.03
C VAL A 221 -2.82 20.07 2.55
N ARG A 222 -2.38 18.94 1.99
CA ARG A 222 -2.08 18.82 0.55
C ARG A 222 -3.30 19.03 -0.34
N GLY A 223 -4.47 18.55 0.08
CA GLY A 223 -5.72 18.77 -0.64
C GLY A 223 -6.10 20.25 -0.69
N VAL A 224 -5.98 20.96 0.43
CA VAL A 224 -6.28 22.39 0.54
C VAL A 224 -5.30 23.24 -0.28
N THR A 225 -3.99 22.97 -0.20
CA THR A 225 -2.99 23.71 -1.00
C THR A 225 -3.20 23.51 -2.50
N ALA A 226 -3.55 22.29 -2.94
CA ALA A 226 -3.90 22.02 -4.32
C ALA A 226 -5.12 22.82 -4.80
N THR A 227 -6.16 22.97 -3.96
CA THR A 227 -7.35 23.76 -4.32
C THR A 227 -7.10 25.26 -4.41
N ARG A 228 -6.22 25.81 -3.55
CA ARG A 228 -5.87 27.26 -3.58
C ARG A 228 -5.10 27.64 -4.83
N GLY A 229 -4.12 26.82 -5.25
CA GLY A 229 -3.38 27.09 -6.49
C GLY A 229 -4.24 27.07 -7.76
N TYR A 230 -5.34 26.30 -7.76
CA TYR A 230 -6.30 26.29 -8.88
C TYR A 230 -7.22 27.52 -8.91
N ALA A 231 -7.47 28.17 -7.78
CA ALA A 231 -8.28 29.38 -7.70
C ALA A 231 -7.49 30.59 -8.23
N ASP A 232 -6.21 30.71 -7.87
CA ASP A 232 -5.34 31.80 -8.32
C ASP A 232 -5.01 31.74 -9.82
N GLN A 233 -5.04 30.56 -10.45
CA GLN A 233 -4.86 30.42 -11.90
C GLN A 233 -6.11 30.76 -12.74
N ARG A 234 -7.25 31.01 -12.09
CA ARG A 234 -8.52 31.38 -12.77
C ARG A 234 -8.93 32.83 -12.53
N ALA A 235 -8.22 33.57 -11.68
CA ALA A 235 -8.39 35.01 -11.45
C ALA A 235 -7.41 35.80 -12.33
#